data_AF-A0A2M9NW81-F1
#
_entry.id   AF-A0A2M9NW81-F1
#
_cell.length_a   1.000
_cell.length_b   1.000
_cell.length_c   1.000
_cell.angle_alpha   90.00
_cell.angle_beta   90.00
_cell.angle_gamma   90.00
#
_symmetry.space_group_name_H-M   'P 1'
#
loop_
_entity.id
_entity.type
_entity.pdbx_description
1 polymer ?
#
loop_
_entity_poly.entity_id
_entity_poly.type
_entity_poly.pdbx_seq_one_letter_code
_entity_poly.pdbx_strand_id
1 'polypeptide(L)'
;MIYEETYHHLLRNASSTEFDTCLYALLHSDWDGVIQSPLHRMARAVGTTEKYLRQIIRKFTDPQGSLPKVFVPVHQDGELLYKFNLGPASTLGFNKKTDRYCKKYRFFYSDAFKGLSIHGKRLLLMAAFRMSVSKSEEVMFDYSEIVPDGRSLFTRKRLVNAIDAVHVALGHMVTITFASRTFSKKEVLVFTFNEGILEQYMENRAERTLLRKTIFNSGFLGHISDSVCMELERVGKYIYRSFLHEATSSSISTDIQQELQKLARFVYSHSLKKFAYALPANKHLLLAPQQASAYLSKVIYNETLEQMAKYAHQAASIKSLLDREHFHREISEKALGRKVNDWEVAAHIEPILQKHHQADFIRRVLNDWCEKWLISRVKKVPESEGKRKVPNDDGQTASEYMQSIRNDTFGELDKLMAKIRKYGSHAIAPAARNATLAHKKKSLQAFFTIQKERLAPASIPNY
;
A
#
# COMPACT_ATOMS: atom_id res chain seq x y z
N MET A 1 6.47 10.01 3.31
CA MET A 1 6.33 11.11 4.28
C MET A 1 7.27 10.84 5.43
N ILE A 2 7.57 11.84 6.26
CA ILE A 2 8.25 11.62 7.55
C ILE A 2 7.16 11.69 8.63
N TYR A 3 6.75 10.55 9.16
CA TYR A 3 5.69 10.49 10.17
C TYR A 3 6.21 10.87 11.56
N GLU A 4 5.30 11.16 12.48
CA GLU A 4 5.61 11.59 13.85
C GLU A 4 6.55 10.61 14.59
N GLU A 5 6.33 9.30 14.45
CA GLU A 5 7.23 8.29 15.02
C GLU A 5 8.66 8.40 14.47
N THR A 6 8.79 8.52 13.14
CA THR A 6 10.09 8.71 12.50
C THR A 6 10.73 10.03 12.93
N TYR A 7 9.93 11.09 13.01
CA TYR A 7 10.35 12.40 13.48
C TYR A 7 10.95 12.33 14.89
N HIS A 8 10.26 11.70 15.85
CA HIS A 8 10.76 11.54 17.21
C HIS A 8 12.04 10.71 17.28
N HIS A 9 12.13 9.64 16.50
CA HIS A 9 13.35 8.84 16.40
C HIS A 9 14.54 9.68 15.89
N LEU A 10 14.33 10.44 14.80
CA LEU A 10 15.35 11.31 14.22
C LEU A 10 15.80 12.42 15.19
N LEU A 11 14.88 12.94 16.00
CA LEU A 11 15.22 13.94 17.01
C LEU A 11 16.03 13.40 18.17
N ARG A 12 15.77 12.17 18.63
CA ARG A 12 16.33 11.69 19.92
C ARG A 12 17.43 10.66 19.75
N ASN A 13 17.29 9.76 18.78
CA ASN A 13 18.01 8.49 18.76
C ASN A 13 18.98 8.34 17.58
N ALA A 14 18.86 9.16 16.54
CA ALA A 14 19.74 9.12 15.37
C ALA A 14 20.97 10.03 15.54
N SER A 15 22.14 9.51 15.17
CA SER A 15 23.34 10.28 14.83
C SER A 15 23.21 10.94 13.46
N SER A 16 24.18 11.79 13.07
CA SER A 16 24.10 12.57 11.82
C SER A 16 23.94 11.69 10.58
N THR A 17 24.73 10.61 10.44
CA THR A 17 24.67 9.71 9.27
C THR A 17 23.47 8.78 9.31
N GLU A 18 23.05 8.35 10.50
CA GLU A 18 21.82 7.58 10.71
C GLU A 18 20.58 8.39 10.30
N PHE A 19 20.59 9.68 10.58
CA PHE A 19 19.54 10.62 10.20
C PHE A 19 19.36 10.65 8.68
N ASP A 20 20.45 10.86 7.94
CA ASP A 20 20.43 10.88 6.47
C ASP A 20 20.05 9.51 5.88
N THR A 21 20.49 8.42 6.52
CA THR A 21 20.13 7.05 6.13
C THR A 21 18.61 6.84 6.22
N CYS A 22 17.98 7.28 7.32
CA CYS A 22 16.53 7.21 7.48
C CYS A 22 15.78 8.07 6.45
N LEU A 23 16.24 9.31 6.21
CA LEU A 23 15.63 10.18 5.18
C LEU A 23 15.74 9.58 3.78
N TYR A 24 16.89 8.99 3.45
CA TYR A 24 17.11 8.32 2.18
C TYR A 24 16.21 7.09 2.06
N ALA A 25 16.12 6.26 3.10
CA ALA A 25 15.26 5.08 3.12
C ALA A 25 13.78 5.45 2.87
N LEU A 26 13.25 6.46 3.58
CA LEU A 26 11.89 6.98 3.35
C LEU A 26 11.64 7.50 1.93
N LEU A 27 12.69 7.92 1.21
CA LEU A 27 12.59 8.34 -0.18
C LEU A 27 12.52 7.16 -1.16
N HIS A 28 13.03 6.00 -0.76
CA HIS A 28 13.20 4.82 -1.60
C HIS A 28 12.42 3.58 -1.12
N SER A 29 11.55 3.72 -0.13
CA SER A 29 10.61 2.66 0.30
C SER A 29 9.41 2.55 -0.63
N ASP A 30 9.02 1.34 -1.03
CA ASP A 30 7.78 1.07 -1.76
C ASP A 30 6.52 1.15 -0.87
N TRP A 31 5.36 0.75 -1.39
CA TRP A 31 4.10 0.77 -0.62
C TRP A 31 4.05 -0.20 0.56
N ASP A 32 4.93 -1.20 0.62
CA ASP A 32 5.02 -2.14 1.75
C ASP A 32 6.08 -1.69 2.77
N GLY A 33 6.76 -0.58 2.48
CA GLY A 33 7.85 -0.02 3.27
C GLY A 33 9.22 -0.61 2.92
N VAL A 34 9.31 -1.53 1.96
CA VAL A 34 10.56 -2.20 1.57
C VAL A 34 11.43 -1.22 0.77
N ILE A 35 12.69 -1.10 1.18
CA ILE A 35 13.63 -0.15 0.58
C ILE A 35 14.13 -0.72 -0.75
N GLN A 36 13.71 -0.10 -1.85
CA GLN A 36 14.03 -0.48 -3.23
C GLN A 36 15.32 0.18 -3.73
N SER A 37 16.37 0.21 -2.90
CA SER A 37 17.68 0.75 -3.26
C SER A 37 18.80 -0.20 -2.85
N PRO A 38 19.74 -0.49 -3.76
CA PRO A 38 20.92 -1.26 -3.40
C PRO A 38 21.82 -0.47 -2.45
N LEU A 39 22.57 -1.20 -1.64
CA LEU A 39 23.41 -0.65 -0.56
C LEU A 39 24.43 0.38 -1.07
N HIS A 40 25.11 0.11 -2.18
CA HIS A 40 26.12 0.99 -2.75
C HIS A 40 25.56 2.37 -3.15
N ARG A 41 24.33 2.42 -3.68
CA ARG A 41 23.65 3.68 -4.01
C ARG A 41 23.26 4.45 -2.76
N MET A 42 22.76 3.76 -1.74
CA MET A 42 22.42 4.37 -0.46
C MET A 42 23.67 4.96 0.20
N ALA A 43 24.78 4.22 0.25
CA ALA A 43 26.03 4.68 0.84
C ALA A 43 26.53 5.96 0.16
N ARG A 44 26.57 5.97 -1.18
CA ARG A 44 26.95 7.14 -1.97
C ARG A 44 26.03 8.35 -1.71
N ALA A 45 24.72 8.14 -1.69
CA ALA A 45 23.77 9.24 -1.53
C ALA A 45 23.78 9.86 -0.12
N VAL A 46 23.99 9.02 0.90
CA VAL A 46 24.17 9.43 2.31
C VAL A 46 25.53 10.09 2.53
N GLY A 47 26.52 9.84 1.67
CA GLY A 47 27.89 10.36 1.82
C GLY A 47 28.73 9.53 2.78
N THR A 48 28.57 8.20 2.76
CA THR A 48 29.32 7.26 3.61
C THR A 48 29.82 6.06 2.82
N THR A 49 30.58 5.17 3.48
CA THR A 49 31.07 3.92 2.87
C THR A 49 30.06 2.80 3.03
N GLU A 50 30.06 1.81 2.13
CA GLU A 50 29.23 0.62 2.28
C GLU A 50 29.50 -0.12 3.59
N LYS A 51 30.76 -0.17 4.03
CA LYS A 51 31.17 -0.80 5.29
C LYS A 51 30.44 -0.15 6.48
N TYR A 52 30.46 1.17 6.55
CA TYR A 52 29.82 1.91 7.63
C TYR A 52 28.30 1.84 7.55
N LEU A 53 27.74 1.90 6.33
CA LEU A 53 26.30 1.72 6.14
C LEU A 53 25.82 0.34 6.58
N ARG A 54 26.60 -0.74 6.38
CA ARG A 54 26.27 -2.07 6.93
C ARG A 54 26.23 -2.07 8.46
N GLN A 55 27.10 -1.30 9.12
CA GLN A 55 27.06 -1.16 10.58
C GLN A 55 25.79 -0.44 11.04
N ILE A 56 25.41 0.64 10.34
CA ILE A 56 24.14 1.34 10.60
C ILE A 56 22.95 0.40 10.41
N ILE A 57 22.90 -0.37 9.31
CA ILE A 57 21.82 -1.32 9.04
C ILE A 57 21.74 -2.38 10.14
N ARG A 58 22.87 -2.96 10.56
CA ARG A 58 22.90 -3.94 11.67
C ARG A 58 22.31 -3.32 12.94
N LYS A 59 22.79 -2.12 13.32
CA LYS A 59 22.26 -1.38 14.46
C LYS A 59 20.76 -1.08 14.36
N PHE A 60 20.25 -0.82 13.16
CA PHE A 60 18.83 -0.57 12.89
C PHE A 60 17.97 -1.82 12.90
N THR A 61 18.55 -3.00 12.66
CA THR A 61 17.86 -4.30 12.73
C THR A 61 17.95 -4.98 14.10
N ASP A 62 18.94 -4.60 14.89
CA ASP A 62 19.16 -5.14 16.23
C ASP A 62 18.18 -4.51 17.23
N PRO A 63 17.62 -5.30 18.16
CA PRO A 63 16.78 -4.76 19.22
C PRO A 63 17.62 -3.87 20.16
N GLN A 64 17.22 -2.60 20.31
CA GLN A 64 17.87 -1.66 21.23
C GLN A 64 16.96 -1.41 22.44
N GLY A 65 16.96 -2.35 23.38
CA GLY A 65 16.09 -2.29 24.56
C GLY A 65 14.61 -2.29 24.15
N SER A 66 13.86 -1.27 24.60
CA SER A 66 12.45 -1.08 24.27
C SER A 66 12.19 -0.29 22.98
N LEU A 67 13.24 0.19 22.29
CA LEU A 67 13.08 0.95 21.07
C LEU A 67 12.66 0.03 19.90
N PRO A 68 11.70 0.45 19.06
CA PRO A 68 11.34 -0.29 17.88
C PRO A 68 12.53 -0.36 16.92
N LYS A 69 12.67 -1.51 16.25
CA LYS A 69 13.64 -1.68 15.17
C LYS A 69 13.32 -0.69 14.06
N VAL A 70 14.34 0.02 13.59
CA VAL A 70 14.19 0.97 12.48
C VAL A 70 13.99 0.21 11.18
N PHE A 71 14.77 -0.86 10.98
CA PHE A 71 14.70 -1.74 9.81
C PHE A 71 14.29 -3.16 10.21
N VAL A 72 13.45 -3.79 9.40
CA VAL A 72 13.07 -5.21 9.54
C VAL A 72 13.58 -5.96 8.30
N PRO A 73 14.38 -7.03 8.44
CA PRO A 73 14.83 -7.81 7.30
C PRO A 73 13.65 -8.52 6.62
N VAL A 74 13.63 -8.49 5.29
CA VAL A 74 12.61 -9.14 4.45
C VAL A 74 13.32 -9.90 3.34
N HIS A 75 12.98 -11.18 3.17
CA HIS A 75 13.46 -11.97 2.03
C HIS A 75 12.46 -11.85 0.89
N GLN A 76 12.90 -11.33 -0.25
CA GLN A 76 12.08 -11.15 -1.44
C GLN A 76 12.86 -11.59 -2.67
N ASP A 77 12.29 -12.51 -3.46
CA ASP A 77 12.90 -13.03 -4.70
C ASP A 77 14.35 -13.53 -4.53
N GLY A 78 14.67 -14.12 -3.37
CA GLY A 78 16.01 -14.61 -3.06
C GLY A 78 17.02 -13.54 -2.60
N GLU A 79 16.62 -12.27 -2.58
CA GLU A 79 17.43 -11.16 -2.07
C GLU A 79 17.02 -10.79 -0.62
N LEU A 80 17.99 -10.45 0.21
CA LEU A 80 17.75 -9.86 1.54
C LEU A 80 17.58 -8.35 1.40
N LEU A 81 16.36 -7.88 1.63
CA LEU A 81 15.99 -6.47 1.67
C LEU A 81 15.61 -6.03 3.08
N TYR A 82 15.35 -4.75 3.25
CA TYR A 82 14.98 -4.16 4.53
C TYR A 82 13.71 -3.33 4.39
N LYS A 83 12.76 -3.53 5.30
CA LYS A 83 11.55 -2.73 5.46
C LYS A 83 11.79 -1.62 6.48
N PHE A 84 11.45 -0.39 6.12
CA PHE A 84 11.42 0.73 7.05
C PHE A 84 10.23 0.58 8.01
N ASN A 85 10.49 0.64 9.32
CA ASN A 85 9.55 0.22 10.35
C ASN A 85 9.23 1.31 11.39
N LEU A 86 9.47 2.58 11.06
CA LEU A 86 9.01 3.71 11.88
C LEU A 86 7.86 4.42 11.17
N GLY A 87 6.66 4.35 11.73
CA GLY A 87 5.42 4.89 11.17
C GLY A 87 4.63 3.90 10.30
N PRO A 88 3.49 4.33 9.72
CA PRO A 88 2.57 3.50 8.94
C PRO A 88 3.12 3.18 7.54
N ALA A 89 4.33 2.63 7.45
CA ALA A 89 5.03 2.39 6.18
C ALA A 89 4.35 1.32 5.29
N SER A 90 3.46 0.48 5.85
CA SER A 90 2.76 -0.60 5.13
C SER A 90 1.25 -0.41 4.97
N THR A 91 0.69 0.64 5.54
CA THR A 91 -0.72 0.99 5.34
C THR A 91 -0.72 2.22 4.45
N LEU A 92 -1.14 2.10 3.19
CA LEU A 92 -1.43 3.27 2.33
C LEU A 92 -2.57 4.16 2.86
N GLY A 93 -2.98 3.95 4.12
CA GLY A 93 -3.90 4.73 4.89
C GLY A 93 -3.20 5.95 5.51
N PHE A 94 -3.87 7.08 5.42
CA PHE A 94 -3.49 8.30 6.10
C PHE A 94 -4.74 8.87 6.72
N ASN A 95 -4.78 8.93 8.04
CA ASN A 95 -5.89 9.53 8.76
C ASN A 95 -5.60 11.02 8.98
N LYS A 96 -6.26 11.88 8.19
CA LYS A 96 -6.13 13.35 8.29
C LYS A 96 -6.39 13.91 9.69
N LYS A 97 -7.15 13.21 10.54
CA LYS A 97 -7.49 13.67 11.89
C LYS A 97 -6.39 13.38 12.91
N THR A 98 -5.71 12.24 12.79
CA THR A 98 -4.74 11.77 13.78
C THR A 98 -3.30 11.89 13.31
N ASP A 99 -3.06 11.69 12.01
CA ASP A 99 -1.72 11.50 11.49
C ASP A 99 -1.10 12.85 11.14
N ARG A 100 0.02 13.17 11.80
CA ARG A 100 0.87 14.32 11.47
C ARG A 100 2.11 13.83 10.74
N TYR A 101 2.53 14.61 9.74
CA TYR A 101 3.72 14.27 8.96
C TYR A 101 4.41 15.51 8.41
N CYS A 102 5.69 15.33 8.13
CA CYS A 102 6.50 16.26 7.34
C CYS A 102 6.64 15.76 5.90
N LYS A 103 6.51 16.68 4.93
CA LYS A 103 6.85 16.39 3.53
C LYS A 103 8.36 16.13 3.45
N LYS A 104 8.78 15.35 2.45
CA LYS A 104 10.20 15.09 2.18
C LYS A 104 10.80 16.25 1.39
N TYR A 105 10.97 17.41 2.01
CA TYR A 105 11.46 18.61 1.34
C TYR A 105 12.81 18.39 0.66
N ARG A 106 13.03 19.08 -0.48
CA ARG A 106 14.24 18.93 -1.30
C ARG A 106 15.52 19.24 -0.52
N PHE A 107 15.49 20.25 0.35
CA PHE A 107 16.67 20.66 1.11
C PHE A 107 17.22 19.55 2.02
N PHE A 108 16.37 18.62 2.52
CA PHE A 108 16.81 17.48 3.33
C PHE A 108 17.79 16.55 2.58
N TYR A 109 17.80 16.60 1.25
CA TYR A 109 18.61 15.73 0.41
C TYR A 109 19.80 16.46 -0.24
N SER A 110 19.97 17.74 0.07
CA SER A 110 21.08 18.57 -0.42
C SER A 110 22.39 18.24 0.32
N ASP A 111 23.53 18.48 -0.34
CA ASP A 111 24.84 18.31 0.30
C ASP A 111 25.05 19.30 1.46
N ALA A 112 24.50 20.51 1.34
CA ALA A 112 24.52 21.52 2.40
C ALA A 112 23.81 21.03 3.68
N PHE A 113 22.64 20.39 3.56
CA PHE A 113 21.96 19.78 4.71
C PHE A 113 22.75 18.59 5.28
N LYS A 114 23.28 17.72 4.41
CA LYS A 114 24.10 16.56 4.83
C LYS A 114 25.32 16.99 5.65
N GLY A 115 25.94 18.11 5.28
CA GLY A 115 27.08 18.70 5.98
C GLY A 115 26.78 19.32 7.34
N LEU A 116 25.50 19.50 7.70
CA LEU A 116 25.14 20.06 9.01
C LEU A 116 25.46 19.10 10.16
N SER A 117 25.73 19.69 11.32
CA SER A 117 25.76 18.95 12.59
C SER A 117 24.39 18.33 12.89
N ILE A 118 24.37 17.30 13.74
CA ILE A 118 23.11 16.68 14.16
C ILE A 118 22.14 17.69 14.80
N HIS A 119 22.66 18.72 15.48
CA HIS A 119 21.85 19.78 16.06
C HIS A 119 21.20 20.65 14.97
N GLY A 120 21.94 21.03 13.93
CA GLY A 120 21.37 21.75 12.78
C GLY A 120 20.30 20.95 12.05
N LYS A 121 20.54 19.65 11.82
CA LYS A 121 19.58 18.74 11.19
C LYS A 121 18.29 18.61 12.00
N ARG A 122 18.40 18.44 13.33
CA ARG A 122 17.25 18.34 14.23
C ARG A 122 16.45 19.64 14.28
N LEU A 123 17.14 20.78 14.34
CA LEU A 123 16.50 22.10 14.37
C LEU A 123 15.67 22.33 13.11
N LEU A 124 16.24 22.06 11.94
CA LEU A 124 15.53 22.17 10.67
C LEU A 124 14.39 21.17 10.52
N LEU A 125 14.56 19.94 11.00
CA LEU A 125 13.48 18.95 10.98
C LEU A 125 12.30 19.38 11.86
N MET A 126 12.56 19.95 13.05
CA MET A 126 11.52 20.51 13.91
C MET A 126 10.72 21.58 13.16
N ALA A 127 11.42 22.57 12.59
CA ALA A 127 10.80 23.65 11.86
C ALA A 127 10.01 23.16 10.63
N ALA A 128 10.61 22.29 9.83
CA ALA A 128 9.98 21.72 8.63
C ALA A 128 8.76 20.85 8.95
N PHE A 129 8.78 20.14 10.08
CA PHE A 129 7.64 19.36 10.55
C PHE A 129 6.49 20.29 10.96
N ARG A 130 6.76 21.33 11.75
CA ARG A 130 5.75 22.34 12.11
C ARG A 130 5.21 23.04 10.85
N MET A 131 6.07 23.41 9.91
CA MET A 131 5.70 24.02 8.61
C MET A 131 4.76 23.12 7.80
N SER A 132 5.05 21.82 7.72
CA SER A 132 4.19 20.87 7.00
C SER A 132 2.82 20.71 7.65
N VAL A 133 2.76 20.73 8.98
CA VAL A 133 1.53 20.57 9.75
C VAL A 133 0.68 21.83 9.74
N SER A 134 1.29 23.00 9.92
CA SER A 134 0.62 24.31 9.90
C SER A 134 0.29 24.79 8.48
N LYS A 135 1.00 24.28 7.48
CA LYS A 135 0.99 24.78 6.09
C LYS A 135 1.38 26.27 6.01
N SER A 136 2.31 26.68 6.85
CA SER A 136 2.85 28.05 6.91
C SER A 136 4.37 28.00 6.79
N GLU A 137 4.92 28.84 5.92
CA GLU A 137 6.36 29.02 5.73
C GLU A 137 7.00 29.86 6.85
N GLU A 138 6.17 30.48 7.70
CA GLU A 138 6.62 31.03 8.96
C GLU A 138 6.14 30.14 10.12
N VAL A 139 7.07 29.70 10.96
CA VAL A 139 6.78 28.90 12.16
C VAL A 139 7.54 29.41 13.37
N MET A 140 6.85 29.45 14.50
CA MET A 140 7.40 29.91 15.77
C MET A 140 7.51 28.74 16.75
N PHE A 141 8.52 28.78 17.63
CA PHE A 141 8.70 27.85 18.74
C PHE A 141 8.98 28.63 20.02
N ASP A 142 8.37 28.23 21.13
CA ASP A 142 8.82 28.72 22.42
C ASP A 142 10.23 28.19 22.71
N TYR A 143 11.11 29.05 23.26
CA TYR A 143 12.48 28.66 23.57
C TYR A 143 12.54 27.39 24.44
N SER A 144 11.62 27.28 25.41
CA SER A 144 11.47 26.11 26.29
C SER A 144 11.06 24.82 25.58
N GLU A 145 10.49 24.88 24.37
CA GLU A 145 10.21 23.68 23.55
C GLU A 145 11.50 23.08 22.99
N ILE A 146 12.51 23.92 22.70
CA ILE A 146 13.79 23.50 22.09
C ILE A 146 14.84 23.23 23.17
N VAL A 147 14.89 24.08 24.20
CA VAL A 147 15.78 23.98 25.35
C VAL A 147 14.94 23.88 26.62
N PRO A 148 14.34 22.71 26.91
CA PRO A 148 13.65 22.50 28.18
C PRO A 148 14.63 22.52 29.36
N ASP A 149 14.14 22.88 30.55
CA ASP A 149 14.92 23.05 31.80
C ASP A 149 15.58 21.77 32.36
N GLY A 150 15.61 20.67 31.61
CA GLY A 150 16.14 19.36 32.00
C GLY A 150 17.24 18.80 31.08
N ARG A 151 17.30 17.46 30.92
CA ARG A 151 18.21 16.77 29.97
C ARG A 151 17.80 17.04 28.51
N SER A 152 18.03 18.26 28.05
CA SER A 152 17.75 18.71 26.70
C SER A 152 18.79 18.22 25.70
N LEU A 153 18.35 17.96 24.47
CA LEU A 153 19.22 17.71 23.32
C LEU A 153 19.98 18.98 22.88
N PHE A 154 19.45 20.16 23.22
CA PHE A 154 20.03 21.47 22.96
C PHE A 154 20.36 22.19 24.26
N THR A 155 21.56 22.75 24.35
CA THR A 155 21.87 23.85 25.27
C THR A 155 21.77 25.17 24.50
N ARG A 156 21.68 26.32 25.18
CA ARG A 156 21.67 27.64 24.52
C ARG A 156 22.82 27.78 23.52
N LYS A 157 24.04 27.42 23.93
CA LYS A 157 25.24 27.43 23.07
C LYS A 157 25.09 26.52 21.85
N ARG A 158 24.59 25.29 22.02
CA ARG A 158 24.37 24.37 20.89
C ARG A 158 23.30 24.87 19.94
N LEU A 159 22.28 25.57 20.45
CA LEU A 159 21.22 26.16 19.65
C LEU A 159 21.76 27.31 18.79
N VAL A 160 22.48 28.26 19.39
CA VAL A 160 23.11 29.38 18.67
C VAL A 160 24.06 28.85 17.59
N ASN A 161 24.95 27.93 17.94
CA ASN A 161 25.86 27.32 16.97
C ASN A 161 25.12 26.59 15.82
N ALA A 162 23.98 25.97 16.12
CA ALA A 162 23.18 25.31 15.10
C ALA A 162 22.49 26.31 14.17
N ILE A 163 22.02 27.44 14.70
CA ILE A 163 21.44 28.54 13.92
C ILE A 163 22.50 29.11 12.97
N ASP A 164 23.68 29.44 13.48
CA ASP A 164 24.77 30.01 12.68
C ASP A 164 25.17 29.06 11.55
N ALA A 165 25.32 27.76 11.86
CA ALA A 165 25.63 26.74 10.84
C ALA A 165 24.53 26.63 9.77
N VAL A 166 23.26 26.75 10.17
CA VAL A 166 22.13 26.73 9.24
C VAL A 166 22.10 27.98 8.37
N HIS A 167 22.34 29.18 8.91
CA HIS A 167 22.41 30.40 8.11
C HIS A 167 23.56 30.37 7.10
N VAL A 168 24.73 29.86 7.51
CA VAL A 168 25.88 29.71 6.61
C VAL A 168 25.56 28.74 5.47
N ALA A 169 24.97 27.58 5.76
CA ALA A 169 24.76 26.53 4.76
C ALA A 169 23.48 26.71 3.93
N LEU A 170 22.41 27.23 4.55
CA LEU A 170 21.04 27.22 4.03
C LEU A 170 20.29 28.54 4.29
N GLY A 171 20.99 29.65 4.61
CA GLY A 171 20.38 30.95 4.88
C GLY A 171 19.61 31.55 3.69
N HIS A 172 19.96 31.13 2.47
CA HIS A 172 19.20 31.45 1.26
C HIS A 172 17.83 30.76 1.19
N MET A 173 17.51 29.83 2.10
CA MET A 173 16.22 29.14 2.18
C MET A 173 15.45 29.44 3.47
N VAL A 174 16.16 29.59 4.59
CA VAL A 174 15.53 29.77 5.89
C VAL A 174 16.30 30.76 6.74
N THR A 175 15.59 31.75 7.25
CA THR A 175 16.07 32.67 8.26
C THR A 175 15.54 32.24 9.62
N ILE A 176 16.38 32.33 10.66
CA ILE A 176 16.04 31.94 12.03
C ILE A 176 16.39 33.12 12.93
N THR A 177 15.42 33.65 13.65
CA THR A 177 15.62 34.81 14.52
C THR A 177 15.08 34.54 15.91
N PHE A 178 15.73 35.12 16.92
CA PHE A 178 15.18 35.23 18.26
C PHE A 178 14.21 36.40 18.28
N ALA A 179 13.02 36.18 18.83
CA ALA A 179 12.03 37.21 19.07
C ALA A 179 11.47 37.07 20.48
N SER A 180 10.62 38.02 20.89
CA SER A 180 9.90 37.98 22.15
C SER A 180 8.41 38.09 21.87
N ARG A 181 7.60 37.25 22.52
CA ARG A 181 6.13 37.40 22.43
C ARG A 181 5.72 38.74 23.04
N THR A 182 4.98 39.53 22.29
CA THR A 182 4.59 40.92 22.63
C THR A 182 3.96 41.05 24.02
N PHE A 183 3.18 40.05 24.45
CA PHE A 183 2.44 40.10 25.72
C PHE A 183 3.10 39.36 26.88
N SER A 184 3.79 38.24 26.62
CA SER A 184 4.38 37.42 27.69
C SER A 184 5.86 37.67 27.93
N LYS A 185 6.52 38.46 27.05
CA LYS A 185 7.97 38.67 27.01
C LYS A 185 8.82 37.40 26.95
N LYS A 186 8.20 36.23 26.69
CA LYS A 186 8.89 34.96 26.58
C LYS A 186 9.68 34.91 25.27
N GLU A 187 10.92 34.46 25.36
CA GLU A 187 11.82 34.26 24.22
C GLU A 187 11.27 33.15 23.31
N VAL A 188 11.21 33.43 22.02
CA VAL A 188 10.74 32.52 20.98
C VAL A 188 11.72 32.51 19.81
N LEU A 189 11.76 31.40 19.08
CA LEU A 189 12.47 31.31 17.81
C LEU A 189 11.47 31.36 16.67
N VAL A 190 11.73 32.22 15.70
CA VAL A 190 10.96 32.35 14.46
C VAL A 190 11.79 31.79 13.32
N PHE A 191 11.21 30.86 12.57
CA PHE A 191 11.76 30.33 11.32
C PHE A 191 10.93 30.88 10.19
N THR A 192 11.58 31.59 9.27
CA THR A 192 10.96 32.13 8.06
C THR A 192 11.60 31.43 6.87
N PHE A 193 10.86 30.49 6.28
CA PHE A 193 11.22 29.84 5.02
C PHE A 193 10.85 30.75 3.85
N ASN A 194 11.67 30.74 2.81
CA ASN A 194 11.35 31.47 1.58
C ASN A 194 10.06 30.96 0.93
N GLU A 195 9.41 31.87 0.21
CA GLU A 195 8.16 31.59 -0.49
C GLU A 195 8.30 30.40 -1.44
N GLY A 196 7.36 29.45 -1.35
CA GLY A 196 7.26 28.28 -2.21
C GLY A 196 8.02 27.04 -1.73
N ILE A 197 8.76 27.09 -0.62
CA ILE A 197 9.42 25.92 -0.02
C ILE A 197 8.42 24.81 0.33
N LEU A 198 7.17 25.15 0.71
CA LEU A 198 6.12 24.17 0.98
C LEU A 198 5.85 23.21 -0.19
N GLU A 199 6.08 23.65 -1.43
CA GLU A 199 5.87 22.86 -2.64
C GLU A 199 7.16 22.22 -3.18
N GLN A 200 8.31 22.53 -2.59
CA GLN A 200 9.60 21.95 -2.95
C GLN A 200 9.89 20.63 -2.23
N TYR A 201 9.18 19.57 -2.60
CA TYR A 201 9.38 18.23 -2.04
C TYR A 201 9.87 17.20 -3.07
N MET A 202 10.47 16.13 -2.56
CA MET A 202 10.92 14.96 -3.31
C MET A 202 9.80 13.92 -3.35
N GLU A 203 9.41 13.54 -4.57
CA GLU A 203 8.47 12.45 -4.79
C GLU A 203 9.11 11.10 -4.49
N ASN A 204 8.35 10.21 -3.85
CA ASN A 204 8.74 8.81 -3.77
C ASN A 204 8.48 8.14 -5.13
N ARG A 205 9.54 7.61 -5.77
CA ARG A 205 9.43 6.85 -7.03
C ARG A 205 9.86 5.38 -6.88
N ALA A 206 9.93 4.87 -5.65
CA ALA A 206 10.31 3.49 -5.37
C ALA A 206 9.37 2.49 -6.04
N GLU A 207 8.05 2.68 -5.89
CA GLU A 207 7.05 1.81 -6.53
C GLU A 207 7.15 1.85 -8.06
N ARG A 208 7.37 3.03 -8.64
CA ARG A 208 7.61 3.18 -10.09
C ARG A 208 8.80 2.36 -10.56
N THR A 209 9.87 2.41 -9.79
CA THR A 209 11.11 1.70 -10.06
C THR A 209 10.90 0.19 -9.95
N LEU A 210 10.17 -0.25 -8.91
CA LEU A 210 9.80 -1.65 -8.72
C LEU A 210 8.90 -2.17 -9.85
N LEU A 211 7.93 -1.38 -10.31
CA LEU A 211 7.08 -1.71 -11.45
C LEU A 211 7.93 -1.96 -12.70
N ARG A 212 8.87 -1.04 -13.00
CA ARG A 212 9.77 -1.19 -14.15
C ARG A 212 10.64 -2.43 -14.02
N LYS A 213 11.25 -2.64 -12.85
CA LYS A 213 12.05 -3.84 -12.54
C LYS A 213 11.22 -5.11 -12.76
N THR A 214 9.96 -5.12 -12.31
CA THR A 214 9.04 -6.26 -12.45
C THR A 214 8.75 -6.57 -13.92
N ILE A 215 8.41 -5.55 -14.71
CA ILE A 215 8.11 -5.74 -16.14
C ILE A 215 9.36 -6.17 -16.91
N PHE A 216 10.50 -5.55 -16.63
CA PHE A 216 11.79 -5.89 -17.24
C PHE A 216 12.19 -7.34 -16.95
N ASN A 217 12.17 -7.74 -15.68
CA ASN A 217 12.50 -9.09 -15.24
C ASN A 217 11.52 -10.16 -15.76
N SER A 218 10.34 -9.74 -16.23
CA SER A 218 9.35 -10.63 -16.87
C SER A 218 9.54 -10.76 -18.37
N GLY A 219 10.60 -10.18 -18.95
CA GLY A 219 11.00 -10.37 -20.33
C GLY A 219 10.71 -9.21 -21.28
N PHE A 220 10.09 -8.12 -20.81
CA PHE A 220 9.90 -6.92 -21.65
C PHE A 220 11.05 -5.93 -21.45
N LEU A 221 11.98 -5.88 -22.41
CA LEU A 221 13.18 -5.04 -22.36
C LEU A 221 12.95 -3.60 -22.85
N GLY A 222 11.75 -3.27 -23.33
CA GLY A 222 11.43 -1.94 -23.84
C GLY A 222 11.29 -0.88 -22.75
N HIS A 223 11.52 0.37 -23.10
CA HIS A 223 11.30 1.49 -22.20
C HIS A 223 9.80 1.76 -21.98
N ILE A 224 9.42 2.01 -20.72
CA ILE A 224 8.05 2.39 -20.33
C ILE A 224 8.10 3.80 -19.77
N SER A 225 7.36 4.72 -20.41
CA SER A 225 7.31 6.13 -20.03
C SER A 225 6.74 6.32 -18.61
N ASP A 226 7.13 7.42 -17.97
CA ASP A 226 6.62 7.80 -16.64
C ASP A 226 5.08 7.95 -16.65
N SER A 227 4.49 8.44 -17.76
CA SER A 227 3.04 8.59 -17.90
C SER A 227 2.30 7.26 -17.83
N VAL A 228 2.78 6.23 -18.54
CA VAL A 228 2.21 4.88 -18.46
C VAL A 228 2.39 4.32 -17.06
N CYS A 229 3.60 4.39 -16.49
CA CYS A 229 3.85 3.88 -15.14
C CYS A 229 2.93 4.52 -14.09
N MET A 230 2.68 5.83 -14.15
CA MET A 230 1.78 6.53 -13.24
C MET A 230 0.34 5.99 -13.31
N GLU A 231 -0.18 5.70 -14.51
CA GLU A 231 -1.52 5.12 -14.63
C GLU A 231 -1.57 3.68 -14.10
N LEU A 232 -0.55 2.87 -14.35
CA LEU A 232 -0.46 1.52 -13.79
C LEU A 232 -0.35 1.53 -12.25
N GLU A 233 0.45 2.44 -11.69
CA GLU A 233 0.54 2.69 -10.25
C GLU A 233 -0.81 3.11 -9.65
N ARG A 234 -1.60 3.94 -10.34
CA ARG A 234 -2.94 4.32 -9.86
C ARG A 234 -3.86 3.12 -9.72
N VAL A 235 -3.83 2.20 -10.70
CA VAL A 235 -4.62 0.96 -10.64
C VAL A 235 -4.16 0.08 -9.48
N GLY A 236 -2.85 -0.11 -9.29
CA GLY A 236 -2.32 -0.86 -8.15
C GLY A 236 -2.73 -0.25 -6.80
N LYS A 237 -2.56 1.06 -6.65
CA LYS A 237 -2.91 1.81 -5.44
C LYS A 237 -4.40 1.70 -5.11
N TYR A 238 -5.26 1.65 -6.12
CA TYR A 238 -6.69 1.44 -5.93
C TYR A 238 -6.96 0.07 -5.28
N ILE A 239 -6.37 -1.02 -5.80
CA ILE A 239 -6.54 -2.38 -5.23
C ILE A 239 -6.14 -2.40 -3.76
N TYR A 240 -4.94 -1.88 -3.45
CA TYR A 240 -4.42 -1.85 -2.09
C TYR A 240 -5.40 -1.15 -1.13
N ARG A 241 -5.90 0.02 -1.54
CA ARG A 241 -6.86 0.78 -0.74
C ARG A 241 -8.18 0.04 -0.61
N SER A 242 -8.67 -0.57 -1.68
CA SER A 242 -9.95 -1.27 -1.67
C SER A 242 -9.94 -2.52 -0.79
N PHE A 243 -8.88 -3.34 -0.87
CA PHE A 243 -8.75 -4.54 -0.03
C PHE A 243 -8.59 -4.15 1.45
N LEU A 244 -7.86 -3.06 1.72
CA LEU A 244 -7.63 -2.58 3.09
C LEU A 244 -8.85 -1.89 3.71
N HIS A 245 -9.66 -1.18 2.92
CA HIS A 245 -10.83 -0.45 3.43
C HIS A 245 -11.80 -1.39 4.17
N GLU A 246 -12.12 -2.53 3.58
CA GLU A 246 -12.99 -3.57 4.16
C GLU A 246 -12.40 -4.16 5.45
N ALA A 247 -11.07 -4.23 5.54
CA ALA A 247 -10.36 -4.78 6.69
C ALA A 247 -10.26 -3.79 7.87
N THR A 248 -10.36 -2.49 7.61
CA THR A 248 -10.34 -1.42 8.63
C THR A 248 -11.72 -1.05 9.15
N SER A 249 -12.79 -1.25 8.36
CA SER A 249 -14.16 -0.90 8.74
C SER A 249 -14.81 -1.91 9.68
N SER A 250 -14.26 -3.11 9.75
CA SER A 250 -14.76 -4.20 10.57
C SER A 250 -13.66 -4.54 11.56
N SER A 251 -13.99 -4.70 12.84
CA SER A 251 -13.07 -4.99 13.96
C SER A 251 -12.35 -6.34 13.78
N ILE A 252 -11.50 -6.43 12.77
CA ILE A 252 -10.89 -7.65 12.23
C ILE A 252 -9.48 -7.78 12.79
N SER A 253 -9.01 -9.03 12.95
CA SER A 253 -7.66 -9.28 13.43
C SER A 253 -6.60 -8.67 12.51
N THR A 254 -5.48 -8.26 13.13
CA THR A 254 -4.30 -7.76 12.43
C THR A 254 -3.78 -8.73 11.38
N ASP A 255 -3.97 -10.03 11.58
CA ASP A 255 -3.47 -11.07 10.68
C ASP A 255 -4.23 -11.08 9.35
N ILE A 256 -5.54 -10.89 9.37
CA ILE A 256 -6.36 -10.78 8.16
C ILE A 256 -5.99 -9.51 7.37
N GLN A 257 -5.72 -8.39 8.07
CA GLN A 257 -5.25 -7.17 7.42
C GLN A 257 -3.91 -7.38 6.71
N GLN A 258 -2.96 -8.05 7.35
CA GLN A 258 -1.66 -8.37 6.75
C GLN A 258 -1.79 -9.31 5.54
N GLU A 259 -2.63 -10.34 5.61
CA GLU A 259 -2.87 -11.23 4.49
C GLU A 259 -3.52 -10.51 3.30
N LEU A 260 -4.47 -9.60 3.54
CA LEU A 260 -5.06 -8.79 2.47
C LEU A 260 -4.05 -7.85 1.81
N GLN A 261 -3.09 -7.29 2.57
CA GLN A 261 -1.97 -6.52 2.01
C GLN A 261 -1.06 -7.37 1.14
N LYS A 262 -0.64 -8.53 1.63
CA LYS A 262 0.18 -9.48 0.86
C LYS A 262 -0.54 -9.91 -0.41
N LEU A 263 -1.83 -10.17 -0.32
CA LEU A 263 -2.65 -10.53 -1.47
C LEU A 263 -2.75 -9.38 -2.48
N ALA A 264 -2.93 -8.13 -2.03
CA ALA A 264 -2.91 -6.97 -2.92
C ALA A 264 -1.56 -6.83 -3.65
N ARG A 265 -0.43 -6.98 -2.93
CA ARG A 265 0.93 -7.00 -3.52
C ARG A 265 1.06 -8.11 -4.55
N PHE A 266 0.62 -9.31 -4.21
CA PHE A 266 0.67 -10.48 -5.07
C PHE A 266 -0.14 -10.26 -6.35
N VAL A 267 -1.42 -9.87 -6.23
CA VAL A 267 -2.31 -9.62 -7.38
C VAL A 267 -1.70 -8.57 -8.29
N TYR A 268 -1.24 -7.44 -7.74
CA TYR A 268 -0.66 -6.37 -8.53
C TYR A 268 0.63 -6.80 -9.23
N SER A 269 1.58 -7.39 -8.49
CA SER A 269 2.88 -7.80 -9.05
C SER A 269 2.70 -8.88 -10.11
N HIS A 270 1.85 -9.89 -9.86
CA HIS A 270 1.57 -10.95 -10.83
C HIS A 270 0.85 -10.41 -12.08
N SER A 271 -0.05 -9.44 -11.89
CA SER A 271 -0.70 -8.76 -13.02
C SER A 271 0.28 -7.94 -13.86
N LEU A 272 1.29 -7.31 -13.24
CA LEU A 272 2.37 -6.63 -13.98
C LEU A 272 3.22 -7.64 -14.79
N LYS A 273 3.48 -8.84 -14.26
CA LYS A 273 4.15 -9.90 -15.02
C LYS A 273 3.31 -10.32 -16.24
N LYS A 274 2.01 -10.57 -16.06
CA LYS A 274 1.07 -10.87 -17.15
C LYS A 274 0.99 -9.74 -18.19
N PHE A 275 0.97 -8.50 -17.72
CA PHE A 275 1.02 -7.32 -18.58
C PHE A 275 2.30 -7.30 -19.43
N ALA A 276 3.45 -7.57 -18.81
CA ALA A 276 4.74 -7.65 -19.50
C ALA A 276 4.73 -8.68 -20.65
N TYR A 277 4.17 -9.88 -20.42
CA TYR A 277 4.04 -10.90 -21.45
C TYR A 277 3.12 -10.49 -22.61
N ALA A 278 2.13 -9.63 -22.36
CA ALA A 278 1.21 -9.15 -23.39
C ALA A 278 1.76 -7.98 -24.21
N LEU A 279 2.74 -7.23 -23.69
CA LEU A 279 3.27 -6.02 -24.34
C LEU A 279 3.84 -6.24 -25.75
N PRO A 280 4.59 -7.33 -26.05
CA PRO A 280 5.13 -7.55 -27.40
C PRO A 280 4.05 -7.55 -28.49
N ALA A 281 2.87 -8.11 -28.19
CA ALA A 281 1.72 -8.16 -29.09
C ALA A 281 0.85 -6.88 -29.02
N ASN A 282 0.97 -6.08 -27.96
CA ASN A 282 0.13 -4.92 -27.67
C ASN A 282 0.94 -3.63 -27.50
N LYS A 283 1.89 -3.37 -28.41
CA LYS A 283 2.80 -2.21 -28.32
C LYS A 283 2.07 -0.86 -28.23
N HIS A 284 0.85 -0.76 -28.78
CA HIS A 284 0.02 0.43 -28.70
C HIS A 284 -0.27 0.86 -27.25
N LEU A 285 -0.30 -0.07 -26.29
CA LEU A 285 -0.49 0.24 -24.87
C LEU A 285 0.62 1.13 -24.29
N LEU A 286 1.83 1.10 -24.88
CA LEU A 286 2.94 1.95 -24.44
C LEU A 286 2.76 3.42 -24.84
N LEU A 287 1.91 3.68 -25.83
CA LEU A 287 1.60 5.02 -26.34
C LEU A 287 0.29 5.57 -25.75
N ALA A 288 -0.55 4.71 -25.19
CA ALA A 288 -1.87 5.06 -24.65
C ALA A 288 -1.98 4.70 -23.14
N PRO A 289 -1.57 5.60 -22.22
CA PRO A 289 -1.56 5.33 -20.79
C PRO A 289 -2.91 4.88 -20.20
N GLN A 290 -4.02 5.42 -20.71
CA GLN A 290 -5.36 5.04 -20.25
C GLN A 290 -5.78 3.64 -20.73
N GLN A 291 -5.40 3.26 -21.96
CA GLN A 291 -5.64 1.91 -22.47
C GLN A 291 -4.77 0.89 -21.71
N ALA A 292 -3.52 1.24 -21.40
CA ALA A 292 -2.64 0.40 -20.59
C ALA A 292 -3.22 0.13 -19.19
N SER A 293 -3.76 1.17 -18.54
CA SER A 293 -4.35 1.02 -17.22
C SER A 293 -5.69 0.27 -17.25
N ALA A 294 -6.51 0.46 -18.29
CA ALA A 294 -7.72 -0.34 -18.51
C ALA A 294 -7.37 -1.82 -18.72
N TYR A 295 -6.36 -2.12 -19.54
CA TYR A 295 -5.88 -3.48 -19.77
C TYR A 295 -5.37 -4.11 -18.47
N LEU A 296 -4.47 -3.43 -17.74
CA LEU A 296 -3.97 -3.92 -16.46
C LEU A 296 -5.11 -4.13 -15.45
N SER A 297 -6.09 -3.24 -15.42
CA SER A 297 -7.28 -3.37 -14.56
C SER A 297 -8.08 -4.64 -14.87
N LYS A 298 -8.22 -5.02 -16.14
CA LYS A 298 -8.83 -6.31 -16.56
C LYS A 298 -7.98 -7.51 -16.11
N VAL A 299 -6.66 -7.44 -16.26
CA VAL A 299 -5.74 -8.50 -15.79
C VAL A 299 -5.85 -8.70 -14.28
N ILE A 300 -5.89 -7.60 -13.52
CA ILE A 300 -6.11 -7.61 -12.07
C ILE A 300 -7.45 -8.24 -11.70
N TYR A 301 -8.51 -7.91 -12.45
CA TYR A 301 -9.83 -8.51 -12.21
C TYR A 301 -9.77 -10.03 -12.33
N ASN A 302 -9.17 -10.55 -13.41
CA ASN A 302 -9.01 -11.98 -13.61
C ASN A 302 -8.17 -12.63 -12.51
N GLU A 303 -7.08 -11.99 -12.09
CA GLU A 303 -6.24 -12.49 -11.00
C GLU A 303 -7.00 -12.49 -9.66
N THR A 304 -7.72 -11.43 -9.34
CA THR A 304 -8.54 -11.33 -8.12
C THR A 304 -9.62 -12.41 -8.12
N LEU A 305 -10.25 -12.67 -9.26
CA LEU A 305 -11.26 -13.71 -9.43
C LEU A 305 -10.68 -15.10 -9.18
N GLU A 306 -9.47 -15.37 -9.69
CA GLU A 306 -8.76 -16.62 -9.43
C GLU A 306 -8.42 -16.79 -7.94
N GLN A 307 -7.92 -15.75 -7.29
CA GLN A 307 -7.62 -15.80 -5.85
C GLN A 307 -8.89 -15.97 -5.00
N MET A 308 -9.98 -15.28 -5.36
CA MET A 308 -11.30 -15.47 -4.74
C MET A 308 -11.76 -16.92 -4.83
N ALA A 309 -11.60 -17.56 -6.00
CA ALA A 309 -11.93 -18.96 -6.18
C ALA A 309 -11.08 -19.91 -5.30
N LYS A 310 -9.78 -19.61 -5.14
CA LYS A 310 -8.88 -20.35 -4.24
C LYS A 310 -9.31 -20.25 -2.77
N TYR A 311 -9.55 -19.04 -2.28
CA TYR A 311 -10.04 -18.83 -0.91
C TYR A 311 -11.44 -19.42 -0.68
N ALA A 312 -12.31 -19.40 -1.69
CA ALA A 312 -13.61 -20.08 -1.65
C ALA A 312 -13.45 -21.59 -1.49
N HIS A 313 -12.56 -22.20 -2.28
CA HIS A 313 -12.29 -23.62 -2.19
C HIS A 313 -11.65 -23.99 -0.84
N GLN A 314 -10.72 -23.17 -0.34
CA GLN A 314 -10.10 -23.35 0.96
C GLN A 314 -11.13 -23.27 2.09
N ALA A 315 -11.97 -22.24 2.12
CA ALA A 315 -13.02 -22.08 3.12
C ALA A 315 -13.99 -23.28 3.11
N ALA A 316 -14.43 -23.72 1.93
CA ALA A 316 -15.29 -24.91 1.79
C ALA A 316 -14.59 -26.19 2.27
N SER A 317 -13.29 -26.33 2.02
CA SER A 317 -12.50 -27.50 2.47
C SER A 317 -12.39 -27.55 3.99
N ILE A 318 -12.10 -26.41 4.62
CA ILE A 318 -11.99 -26.31 6.08
C ILE A 318 -13.37 -26.51 6.71
N LYS A 319 -14.43 -25.93 6.14
CA LYS A 319 -15.80 -26.14 6.62
C LYS A 319 -16.18 -27.63 6.59
N SER A 320 -15.90 -28.31 5.47
CA SER A 320 -16.16 -29.75 5.36
C SER A 320 -15.37 -30.59 6.36
N LEU A 321 -14.22 -30.10 6.84
CA LEU A 321 -13.47 -30.73 7.94
C LEU A 321 -14.14 -30.44 9.28
N LEU A 322 -14.51 -29.19 9.54
CA LEU A 322 -15.19 -28.76 10.77
C LEU A 322 -16.52 -29.48 11.00
N ASP A 323 -17.30 -29.72 9.95
CA ASP A 323 -18.60 -30.41 10.01
C ASP A 323 -18.48 -31.90 10.43
N ARG A 324 -17.26 -32.46 10.54
CA ARG A 324 -17.01 -33.84 10.97
C ARG A 324 -16.70 -33.92 12.47
N GLU A 325 -17.68 -33.58 13.29
CA GLU A 325 -17.57 -33.48 14.76
C GLU A 325 -16.97 -34.72 15.43
N HIS A 326 -17.33 -35.92 14.94
CA HIS A 326 -16.80 -37.18 15.46
C HIS A 326 -15.27 -37.27 15.39
N PHE A 327 -14.65 -36.83 14.28
CA PHE A 327 -13.18 -36.84 14.16
C PHE A 327 -12.53 -35.88 15.15
N HIS A 328 -13.13 -34.71 15.38
CA HIS A 328 -12.58 -33.71 16.32
C HIS A 328 -12.61 -34.23 17.74
N ARG A 329 -13.70 -34.90 18.13
CA ARG A 329 -13.81 -35.53 19.45
C ARG A 329 -12.80 -36.67 19.59
N GLU A 330 -12.73 -37.61 18.65
CA GLU A 330 -11.79 -38.74 18.69
C GLU A 330 -10.32 -38.29 18.77
N ILE A 331 -9.92 -37.31 17.97
CA ILE A 331 -8.56 -36.75 18.00
C ILE A 331 -8.26 -36.10 19.35
N SER A 332 -9.24 -35.38 19.90
CA SER A 332 -9.11 -34.70 21.19
C SER A 332 -9.00 -35.70 22.35
N GLU A 333 -9.82 -36.75 22.35
CA GLU A 333 -9.77 -37.83 23.34
C GLU A 333 -8.43 -38.59 23.28
N LYS A 334 -7.95 -38.87 22.07
CA LYS A 334 -6.65 -39.52 21.85
C LYS A 334 -5.49 -38.65 22.32
N ALA A 335 -5.54 -37.35 22.08
CA ALA A 335 -4.50 -36.41 22.50
C ALA A 335 -4.44 -36.24 24.02
N LEU A 336 -5.58 -36.26 24.71
CA LEU A 336 -5.68 -36.06 26.16
C LEU A 336 -5.72 -37.36 26.96
N GLY A 337 -5.82 -38.52 26.31
CA GLY A 337 -5.85 -39.84 26.95
C GLY A 337 -7.10 -40.08 27.81
N ARG A 338 -8.17 -39.31 27.61
CA ARG A 338 -9.42 -39.39 28.36
C ARG A 338 -10.60 -38.91 27.51
N LYS A 339 -11.82 -39.20 27.97
CA LYS A 339 -13.02 -38.55 27.42
C LYS A 339 -12.96 -37.04 27.62
N VAL A 340 -13.36 -36.30 26.60
CA VAL A 340 -13.32 -34.84 26.54
C VAL A 340 -14.74 -34.28 26.47
N ASN A 341 -14.94 -33.14 27.10
CA ASN A 341 -16.21 -32.40 27.01
C ASN A 341 -16.25 -31.52 25.75
N ASP A 342 -17.44 -31.07 25.36
CA ASP A 342 -17.62 -30.27 24.13
C ASP A 342 -16.82 -28.97 24.11
N TRP A 343 -16.63 -28.31 25.27
CA TRP A 343 -15.82 -27.10 25.35
C TRP A 343 -14.32 -27.37 25.14
N GLU A 344 -13.83 -28.57 25.48
CA GLU A 344 -12.44 -28.98 25.24
C GLU A 344 -12.22 -29.28 23.76
N VAL A 345 -13.20 -29.94 23.12
CA VAL A 345 -13.20 -30.12 21.66
C VAL A 345 -13.22 -28.76 20.95
N ALA A 346 -14.08 -27.83 21.40
CA ALA A 346 -14.15 -26.47 20.86
C ALA A 346 -12.80 -25.75 20.96
N ALA A 347 -12.11 -25.84 22.11
CA ALA A 347 -10.79 -25.26 22.29
C ALA A 347 -9.73 -25.89 21.38
N HIS A 348 -9.79 -27.21 21.15
CA HIS A 348 -8.88 -27.90 20.24
C HIS A 348 -9.10 -27.52 18.76
N ILE A 349 -10.34 -27.29 18.33
CA ILE A 349 -10.66 -26.93 16.94
C ILE A 349 -10.58 -25.43 16.65
N GLU A 350 -10.48 -24.58 17.69
CA GLU A 350 -10.45 -23.12 17.57
C GLU A 350 -9.41 -22.62 16.53
N PRO A 351 -8.17 -23.14 16.44
CA PRO A 351 -7.23 -22.72 15.40
C PRO A 351 -7.69 -23.04 13.97
N ILE A 352 -8.46 -24.12 13.79
CA ILE A 352 -9.05 -24.51 12.49
C ILE A 352 -10.23 -23.59 12.16
N LEU A 353 -11.07 -23.29 13.16
CA LEU A 353 -12.17 -22.35 13.06
C LEU A 353 -11.68 -20.96 12.65
N GLN A 354 -10.61 -20.46 13.28
CA GLN A 354 -9.99 -19.18 12.93
C GLN A 354 -9.49 -19.15 11.48
N LYS A 355 -8.85 -20.22 10.99
CA LYS A 355 -8.43 -20.34 9.58
C LYS A 355 -9.62 -20.35 8.62
N HIS A 356 -10.73 -21.00 8.99
CA HIS A 356 -11.97 -20.95 8.20
C HIS A 356 -12.51 -19.51 8.13
N HIS A 357 -12.64 -18.83 9.25
CA HIS A 357 -13.13 -17.45 9.31
C HIS A 357 -12.25 -16.50 8.49
N GLN A 358 -10.93 -16.63 8.58
CA GLN A 358 -9.98 -15.87 7.78
C GLN A 358 -10.17 -16.11 6.28
N ALA A 359 -10.21 -17.38 5.85
CA ALA A 359 -10.36 -17.72 4.43
C ALA A 359 -11.70 -17.24 3.86
N ASP A 360 -12.79 -17.42 4.61
CA ASP A 360 -14.12 -16.97 4.21
C ASP A 360 -14.24 -15.45 4.17
N PHE A 361 -13.62 -14.75 5.12
CA PHE A 361 -13.59 -13.30 5.13
C PHE A 361 -12.84 -12.74 3.91
N ILE A 362 -11.62 -13.24 3.64
CA ILE A 362 -10.83 -12.83 2.48
C ILE A 362 -11.60 -13.09 1.19
N ARG A 363 -12.20 -14.28 1.06
CA ARG A 363 -13.07 -14.62 -0.09
C ARG A 363 -14.17 -13.58 -0.31
N ARG A 364 -14.87 -13.15 0.76
CA ARG A 364 -15.94 -12.14 0.67
C ARG A 364 -15.41 -10.81 0.16
N VAL A 365 -14.32 -10.30 0.73
CA VAL A 365 -13.69 -9.05 0.28
C VAL A 365 -13.35 -9.08 -1.22
N LEU A 366 -12.75 -10.18 -1.69
CA LEU A 366 -12.40 -10.32 -3.11
C LEU A 366 -13.64 -10.46 -4.00
N ASN A 367 -14.66 -11.18 -3.54
CA ASN A 367 -15.92 -11.33 -4.25
C ASN A 367 -16.59 -9.97 -4.48
N ASP A 368 -16.69 -9.19 -3.42
CA ASP A 368 -17.33 -7.88 -3.42
C ASP A 368 -16.55 -6.88 -4.27
N TRP A 369 -15.23 -6.94 -4.21
CA TRP A 369 -14.38 -6.15 -5.11
C TRP A 369 -14.63 -6.50 -6.58
N CYS A 370 -14.68 -7.80 -6.92
CA CYS A 370 -14.96 -8.25 -8.28
C CYS A 370 -16.34 -7.78 -8.77
N GLU A 371 -17.36 -7.80 -7.90
CA GLU A 371 -18.70 -7.31 -8.23
C GLU A 371 -18.71 -5.81 -8.44
N LYS A 372 -18.14 -5.04 -7.51
CA LYS A 372 -18.01 -3.58 -7.62
C LYS A 372 -17.28 -3.19 -8.91
N TRP A 373 -16.19 -3.90 -9.25
CA TRP A 373 -15.46 -3.68 -10.50
C TRP A 373 -16.34 -3.91 -11.73
N LEU A 374 -17.01 -5.07 -11.81
CA LEU A 374 -17.87 -5.42 -12.94
C LEU A 374 -19.04 -4.44 -13.08
N ILE A 375 -19.74 -4.17 -11.98
CA ILE A 375 -20.87 -3.24 -11.93
C ILE A 375 -20.43 -1.86 -12.38
N SER A 376 -19.26 -1.35 -11.94
CA SER A 376 -18.77 -0.04 -12.35
C SER A 376 -18.51 0.07 -13.85
N ARG A 377 -18.10 -1.03 -14.50
CA ARG A 377 -17.84 -1.07 -15.94
C ARG A 377 -19.12 -1.18 -16.76
N VAL A 378 -20.14 -1.86 -16.25
CA VAL A 378 -21.45 -1.98 -16.89
C VAL A 378 -22.31 -0.74 -16.64
N LYS A 379 -22.23 -0.12 -15.46
CA LYS A 379 -22.94 1.13 -15.12
C LYS A 379 -22.31 2.39 -15.70
N LYS A 380 -21.08 2.34 -16.23
CA LYS A 380 -20.53 3.46 -17.02
C LYS A 380 -21.13 3.55 -18.43
N VAL A 381 -21.87 2.53 -18.84
CA VAL A 381 -22.51 2.41 -20.16
C VAL A 381 -23.83 3.21 -20.32
N PRO A 382 -24.61 3.59 -19.27
CA PRO A 382 -25.92 4.22 -19.45
C PRO A 382 -26.12 5.63 -18.81
N GLU A 383 -25.09 6.47 -18.63
CA GLU A 383 -25.27 7.87 -18.15
C GLU A 383 -25.07 8.94 -19.25
N SER A 384 -24.97 8.56 -20.52
CA SER A 384 -25.21 9.48 -21.64
C SER A 384 -26.67 9.34 -22.06
N GLU A 385 -27.52 10.14 -21.41
CA GLU A 385 -28.96 10.19 -21.61
C GLU A 385 -29.38 10.23 -23.09
N GLY A 386 -30.45 9.50 -23.41
CA GLY A 386 -31.46 9.89 -24.40
C GLY A 386 -30.94 10.40 -25.75
N LYS A 387 -30.86 9.47 -26.70
CA LYS A 387 -30.73 9.64 -28.17
C LYS A 387 -29.29 9.51 -28.70
N ARG A 388 -29.18 8.56 -29.64
CA ARG A 388 -28.03 8.11 -30.45
C ARG A 388 -27.16 7.04 -29.78
N LYS A 389 -26.90 5.97 -30.55
CA LYS A 389 -25.88 4.96 -30.30
C LYS A 389 -24.53 5.68 -30.29
N VAL A 390 -24.11 6.22 -29.14
CA VAL A 390 -22.78 6.79 -29.00
C VAL A 390 -21.82 5.62 -28.85
N PRO A 391 -20.88 5.42 -29.79
CA PRO A 391 -19.81 4.47 -29.59
C PRO A 391 -18.93 4.93 -28.43
N ASN A 392 -18.45 3.99 -27.61
CA ASN A 392 -17.35 4.28 -26.67
C ASN A 392 -16.08 4.67 -27.45
N ASP A 393 -15.01 5.11 -26.76
CA ASP A 393 -13.70 5.45 -27.37
C ASP A 393 -13.14 4.36 -28.31
N ASP A 394 -13.61 3.11 -28.20
CA ASP A 394 -13.25 1.95 -29.03
C ASP A 394 -14.24 1.64 -30.18
N GLY A 395 -15.18 2.53 -30.51
CA GLY A 395 -16.10 2.34 -31.65
C GLY A 395 -17.29 1.37 -31.42
N GLN A 396 -17.35 0.70 -30.26
CA GLN A 396 -18.40 -0.27 -29.93
C GLN A 396 -19.67 0.38 -29.38
N THR A 397 -20.84 -0.16 -29.73
CA THR A 397 -22.08 0.21 -29.07
C THR A 397 -22.10 -0.27 -27.61
N ALA A 398 -22.83 0.46 -26.76
CA ALA A 398 -23.13 0.06 -25.38
C ALA A 398 -23.53 -1.41 -25.22
N SER A 399 -24.36 -1.93 -26.14
CA SER A 399 -24.84 -3.30 -26.14
C SER A 399 -23.73 -4.31 -26.46
N GLU A 400 -22.90 -4.03 -27.46
CA GLU A 400 -21.77 -4.88 -27.86
C GLU A 400 -20.70 -4.94 -26.76
N TYR A 401 -20.37 -3.80 -26.17
CA TYR A 401 -19.43 -3.72 -25.06
C TYR A 401 -19.92 -4.51 -23.83
N MET A 402 -21.21 -4.37 -23.48
CA MET A 402 -21.81 -5.15 -22.39
C MET A 402 -21.79 -6.66 -22.68
N GLN A 403 -22.11 -7.05 -23.92
CA GLN A 403 -22.08 -8.45 -24.34
C GLN A 403 -20.65 -9.01 -24.30
N SER A 404 -19.65 -8.23 -24.71
CA SER A 404 -18.23 -8.62 -24.61
C SER A 404 -17.80 -8.84 -23.16
N ILE A 405 -18.09 -7.90 -22.25
CA ILE A 405 -17.77 -8.06 -20.82
C ILE A 405 -18.44 -9.30 -20.24
N ARG A 406 -19.71 -9.53 -20.58
CA ARG A 406 -20.46 -10.70 -20.12
C ARG A 406 -19.78 -11.99 -20.58
N ASN A 407 -19.46 -12.09 -21.87
CA ASN A 407 -18.85 -13.28 -22.45
C ASN A 407 -17.47 -13.55 -21.84
N ASP A 408 -16.64 -12.52 -21.70
CA ASP A 408 -15.32 -12.63 -21.06
C ASP A 408 -15.44 -13.11 -19.61
N THR A 409 -16.34 -12.49 -18.83
CA THR A 409 -16.56 -12.83 -17.42
C THR A 409 -17.04 -14.26 -17.26
N PHE A 410 -18.01 -14.68 -18.08
CA PHE A 410 -18.54 -16.04 -18.03
C PHE A 410 -17.49 -17.06 -18.49
N GLY A 411 -16.71 -16.73 -19.52
CA GLY A 411 -15.59 -17.56 -19.99
C GLY A 411 -14.54 -17.79 -18.90
N GLU A 412 -14.15 -16.77 -18.15
CA GLU A 412 -13.21 -16.93 -17.03
C GLU A 412 -13.80 -17.73 -15.87
N LEU A 413 -15.07 -17.52 -15.53
CA LEU A 413 -15.76 -18.34 -14.53
C LEU A 413 -15.82 -19.82 -14.94
N ASP A 414 -16.11 -20.09 -16.22
CA ASP A 414 -16.16 -21.46 -16.75
C ASP A 414 -14.78 -22.14 -16.73
N LYS A 415 -13.71 -21.41 -17.09
CA LYS A 415 -12.32 -21.90 -16.96
C LYS A 415 -11.98 -22.23 -15.50
N LEU A 416 -12.35 -21.37 -14.56
CA LEU A 416 -12.07 -21.61 -13.13
C LEU A 416 -12.87 -22.79 -12.59
N MET A 417 -14.16 -22.91 -12.93
CA MET A 417 -14.97 -24.08 -12.57
C MET A 417 -14.37 -25.38 -13.15
N ALA A 418 -13.88 -25.37 -14.38
CA ALA A 418 -13.20 -26.52 -14.97
C ALA A 418 -11.91 -26.89 -14.22
N LYS A 419 -11.08 -25.90 -13.84
CA LYS A 419 -9.88 -26.13 -13.01
C LYS A 419 -10.23 -26.74 -11.65
N ILE A 420 -11.25 -26.22 -10.96
CA ILE A 420 -11.67 -26.75 -9.65
C ILE A 420 -12.24 -28.17 -9.78
N ARG A 421 -12.93 -28.49 -10.87
CA ARG A 421 -13.38 -29.88 -11.12
C ARG A 421 -12.19 -30.84 -11.25
N LYS A 422 -11.12 -30.40 -11.91
CA LYS A 422 -9.94 -31.23 -12.19
C LYS A 422 -8.99 -31.36 -10.99
N TYR A 423 -8.76 -30.28 -10.25
CA TYR A 423 -7.71 -30.21 -9.23
C TYR A 423 -8.22 -29.89 -7.81
N GLY A 424 -9.52 -29.66 -7.64
CA GLY A 424 -10.11 -29.33 -6.34
C GLY A 424 -10.12 -30.53 -5.39
N SER A 425 -10.00 -30.25 -4.10
CA SER A 425 -10.00 -31.21 -3.00
C SER A 425 -11.10 -32.26 -3.14
N HIS A 426 -10.68 -33.53 -3.12
CA HIS A 426 -11.60 -34.66 -3.20
C HIS A 426 -12.46 -34.84 -1.94
N ALA A 427 -12.08 -34.19 -0.83
CA ALA A 427 -12.82 -34.24 0.43
C ALA A 427 -14.19 -33.55 0.37
N ILE A 428 -14.39 -32.64 -0.59
CA ILE A 428 -15.67 -31.95 -0.81
C ILE A 428 -16.45 -32.66 -1.93
N ALA A 429 -17.76 -32.78 -1.78
CA ALA A 429 -18.64 -33.29 -2.85
C ALA A 429 -18.52 -32.43 -4.13
N PRO A 430 -18.53 -33.04 -5.35
CA PRO A 430 -18.37 -32.31 -6.62
C PRO A 430 -19.31 -31.11 -6.81
N ALA A 431 -20.57 -31.23 -6.35
CA ALA A 431 -21.55 -30.14 -6.40
C ALA A 431 -21.16 -28.94 -5.51
N ALA A 432 -20.60 -29.23 -4.32
CA ALA A 432 -20.17 -28.20 -3.38
C ALA A 432 -18.85 -27.52 -3.79
N ARG A 433 -17.99 -28.20 -4.57
CA ARG A 433 -16.70 -27.63 -5.04
C ARG A 433 -16.88 -26.36 -5.87
N ASN A 434 -17.93 -26.29 -6.68
CA ASN A 434 -18.20 -25.14 -7.56
C ASN A 434 -19.32 -24.22 -7.07
N ALA A 435 -19.92 -24.50 -5.90
CA ALA A 435 -21.13 -23.81 -5.45
C ALA A 435 -20.97 -22.28 -5.43
N THR A 436 -19.83 -21.78 -4.95
CA THR A 436 -19.54 -20.34 -4.91
C THR A 436 -19.47 -19.72 -6.31
N LEU A 437 -18.75 -20.34 -7.24
CA LEU A 437 -18.63 -19.83 -8.61
C LEU A 437 -19.95 -19.94 -9.38
N ALA A 438 -20.70 -21.02 -9.18
CA ALA A 438 -22.01 -21.21 -9.77
C ALA A 438 -23.02 -20.18 -9.26
N HIS A 439 -23.04 -19.93 -7.94
CA HIS A 439 -23.86 -18.88 -7.33
C HIS A 439 -23.50 -17.50 -7.90
N LYS A 440 -22.20 -17.18 -7.99
CA LYS A 440 -21.74 -15.92 -8.58
C LYS A 440 -22.18 -15.79 -10.04
N LYS A 441 -22.01 -16.84 -10.86
CA LYS A 441 -22.45 -16.85 -12.27
C LYS A 441 -23.96 -16.57 -12.38
N LYS A 442 -24.77 -17.20 -11.52
CA LYS A 442 -26.23 -16.98 -11.46
C LYS A 442 -26.59 -15.54 -11.06
N SER A 443 -25.93 -15.00 -10.04
CA SER A 443 -26.13 -13.61 -9.60
C SER A 443 -25.78 -12.61 -10.72
N LEU A 444 -24.64 -12.81 -11.39
CA LEU A 444 -24.23 -11.97 -12.53
C LEU A 444 -25.16 -12.12 -13.73
N GLN A 445 -25.68 -13.32 -14.00
CA GLN A 445 -26.67 -13.52 -15.05
C GLN A 445 -27.93 -12.70 -14.80
N ALA A 446 -28.46 -12.69 -13.56
CA ALA A 446 -29.60 -11.84 -13.21
C ALA A 446 -29.28 -10.35 -13.41
N PHE A 447 -28.10 -9.89 -12.99
CA PHE A 447 -27.66 -8.52 -13.20
C PHE A 447 -27.58 -8.13 -14.69
N PHE A 448 -26.95 -8.94 -15.53
CA PHE A 448 -26.84 -8.67 -16.97
C PHE A 448 -28.20 -8.69 -17.67
N THR A 449 -29.13 -9.54 -17.24
CA THR A 449 -30.51 -9.53 -17.76
C THR A 449 -31.20 -8.20 -17.47
N ILE A 450 -31.14 -7.72 -16.23
CA ILE A 450 -31.72 -6.41 -15.84
C ILE A 450 -31.11 -5.26 -16.64
N GLN A 451 -29.78 -5.26 -16.85
CA GLN A 451 -29.12 -4.21 -17.63
C GLN A 451 -29.45 -4.30 -19.12
N LYS A 452 -29.60 -5.51 -19.67
CA LYS A 452 -30.06 -5.70 -21.05
C LYS A 452 -31.47 -5.17 -21.26
N GLU A 453 -32.38 -5.41 -20.33
CA GLU A 453 -33.75 -4.87 -20.35
C GLU A 453 -33.74 -3.33 -20.31
N ARG A 454 -32.87 -2.71 -19.51
CA ARG A 454 -32.71 -1.25 -19.46
C ARG A 454 -32.17 -0.63 -20.75
N LEU A 455 -31.34 -1.37 -21.48
CA LEU A 455 -30.78 -0.94 -22.76
C LEU A 455 -31.69 -1.26 -23.96
N ALA A 456 -32.76 -2.04 -23.75
CA ALA A 456 -33.76 -2.27 -24.78
C ALA A 456 -34.55 -0.96 -25.03
N PRO A 457 -34.79 -0.58 -26.30
CA PRO A 457 -35.59 0.60 -26.59
C PRO A 457 -36.98 0.42 -25.98
N ALA A 458 -37.47 1.45 -25.27
CA ALA A 458 -38.84 1.47 -24.78
C ALA A 458 -39.77 1.29 -25.99
N SER A 459 -40.46 0.14 -26.05
CA SER A 459 -41.55 -0.07 -26.98
C SER A 459 -42.66 0.90 -26.61
N ILE A 460 -42.73 2.04 -27.31
CA ILE A 460 -43.88 2.93 -27.27
C ILE A 460 -45.03 2.12 -27.90
N PRO A 461 -46.14 1.86 -27.18
CA PRO A 461 -47.32 1.30 -27.82
C PRO A 461 -47.83 2.36 -28.80
N ASN A 462 -47.82 2.01 -30.10
CA ASN A 462 -48.55 2.77 -31.09
C ASN A 462 -50.04 2.64 -30.75
N TYR A 463 -50.63 3.75 -30.32
CA TYR A 463 -52.08 3.91 -30.18
C TYR A 463 -52.76 3.90 -31.54
#